data_AF-A0A7S1T849-F1
#
_entry.id   AF-A0A7S1T849-F1
#
_cell.length_a   1.000
_cell.length_b   1.000
_cell.length_c   1.000
_cell.angle_alpha   90.00
_cell.angle_beta   90.00
_cell.angle_gamma   90.00
#
_symmetry.space_group_name_H-M   'P 1'
#
loop_
_entity.id
_entity.type
_entity.pdbx_description
1 polymer ?
#
loop_
_entity_poly.entity_id
_entity_poly.type
_entity_poly.pdbx_seq_one_letter_code
_entity_poly.pdbx_strand_id
1 'polypeptide(L)'
;YLEEVEFALQGLGSFTKEEDLYTLMEIRDEMVAGKYMRPPPEAALGAKGASKGRRAQKKGKGKTSEGAPREYVSPSGFKVLVGRNNKQNDELTRSAAGTDMWLHARGVPGSHVVLKLPSGGKASEADTAFAANLAALFSKAKNGGRVEVLCVPASNVKRPKGASPGRVALLREDVVVGQPSMAPIESQ
;
A
#
# COMPACT_ATOMS: atom_id res chain seq x y z
N TYR A 1 18.25 -18.05 -8.29
CA TYR A 1 18.57 -18.53 -6.94
C TYR A 1 19.70 -17.75 -6.26
N LEU A 2 20.94 -17.68 -6.79
CA LEU A 2 21.99 -16.83 -6.19
C LEU A 2 21.72 -15.31 -6.38
N GLU A 3 21.26 -14.89 -7.56
CA GLU A 3 20.86 -13.49 -7.82
C GLU A 3 19.66 -13.02 -6.98
N GLU A 4 18.74 -13.93 -6.64
CA GLU A 4 17.58 -13.63 -5.79
C GLU A 4 17.97 -13.41 -4.32
N VAL A 5 19.07 -14.03 -3.87
CA VAL A 5 19.59 -13.88 -2.51
C VAL A 5 20.41 -12.61 -2.37
N GLU A 6 21.20 -12.25 -3.39
CA GLU A 6 21.89 -10.94 -3.43
C GLU A 6 20.89 -9.77 -3.49
N PHE A 7 19.81 -9.90 -4.25
CA PHE A 7 18.75 -8.88 -4.32
C PHE A 7 18.04 -8.66 -2.97
N ALA A 8 17.86 -9.72 -2.17
CA ALA A 8 17.30 -9.62 -0.83
C ALA A 8 18.25 -8.93 0.17
N LEU A 9 19.56 -9.10 0.00
CA LEU A 9 20.58 -8.54 0.90
C LEU A 9 20.87 -7.06 0.61
N GLN A 10 20.78 -6.61 -0.65
CA GLN A 10 20.98 -5.20 -1.00
C GLN A 10 19.87 -4.26 -0.45
N GLY A 11 18.70 -4.79 -0.12
CA GLY A 11 17.58 -4.03 0.46
C GLY A 11 17.68 -3.71 1.95
N LEU A 12 18.61 -4.35 2.68
CA LEU A 12 18.79 -4.15 4.12
C LEU A 12 19.62 -2.90 4.48
N GLY A 13 20.31 -2.31 3.50
CA GLY A 13 21.29 -1.24 3.73
C GLY A 13 20.73 0.18 3.90
N SER A 14 19.41 0.39 4.04
CA SER A 14 18.85 1.74 4.14
C SER A 14 17.85 1.96 5.30
N PHE A 15 17.78 1.04 6.25
CA PHE A 15 16.94 1.20 7.45
C PHE A 15 17.78 1.73 8.62
N THR A 16 18.16 3.01 8.58
CA THR A 16 18.96 3.65 9.64
C THR A 16 18.13 4.55 10.56
N LYS A 17 16.79 4.59 10.44
CA LYS A 17 15.91 5.36 11.33
C LYS A 17 15.12 4.47 12.27
N GLU A 18 14.93 4.92 13.51
CA GLU A 18 14.19 4.19 14.56
C GLU A 18 12.70 3.95 14.19
N GLU A 19 12.12 4.84 13.40
CA GLU A 19 10.75 4.73 12.88
C GLU A 19 10.58 3.62 11.83
N ASP A 20 11.66 3.30 11.11
CA ASP A 20 11.68 2.19 10.15
C ASP A 20 11.63 0.84 10.87
N LEU A 21 12.18 0.78 12.09
CA LEU A 21 12.22 -0.43 12.93
C LEU A 21 10.83 -0.85 13.40
N TYR A 22 10.00 0.12 13.81
CA TYR A 22 8.59 -0.13 14.15
C TYR A 22 7.80 -0.59 12.93
N THR A 23 7.99 0.09 11.79
CA THR A 23 7.34 -0.25 10.52
C THR A 23 7.72 -1.68 10.07
N LEU A 24 8.99 -2.05 10.19
CA LEU A 24 9.48 -3.39 9.90
C LEU A 24 8.95 -4.45 10.88
N MET A 25 8.81 -4.13 12.17
CA MET A 25 8.23 -5.03 13.17
C MET A 25 6.74 -5.28 12.91
N GLU A 26 6.00 -4.27 12.46
CA GLU A 26 4.58 -4.41 12.09
C GLU A 26 4.40 -5.25 10.83
N ILE A 27 5.20 -4.98 9.79
CA ILE A 27 5.23 -5.80 8.56
C ILE A 27 5.60 -7.26 8.89
N ARG A 28 6.54 -7.48 9.82
CA ARG A 28 6.92 -8.82 10.31
C ARG A 28 5.77 -9.53 11.01
N ASP A 29 5.07 -8.85 11.93
CA ASP A 29 3.94 -9.45 12.66
C ASP A 29 2.79 -9.82 11.72
N GLU A 30 2.51 -8.99 10.71
CA GLU A 30 1.54 -9.29 9.65
C GLU A 30 1.99 -10.47 8.77
N MET A 31 3.27 -10.57 8.43
CA MET A 31 3.80 -11.71 7.66
C MET A 31 3.74 -13.04 8.44
N VAL A 32 3.93 -13.02 9.77
CA VAL A 32 3.75 -14.19 10.64
C VAL A 32 2.26 -14.56 10.75
N ALA A 33 1.37 -13.57 10.93
CA ALA A 33 -0.07 -13.80 11.01
C ALA A 33 -0.68 -14.32 9.70
N GLY A 34 -0.12 -13.90 8.56
CA GLY A 34 -0.49 -14.38 7.22
C GLY A 34 0.06 -15.77 6.87
N LYS A 35 0.83 -16.42 7.76
CA LYS A 35 1.54 -17.70 7.54
C LYS A 35 2.60 -17.67 6.43
N TYR A 36 3.16 -16.50 6.12
CA TYR A 36 4.24 -16.34 5.13
C TYR A 36 5.64 -16.48 5.74
N MET A 37 5.75 -16.61 7.07
CA MET A 37 7.02 -16.82 7.78
C MET A 37 6.83 -17.75 8.99
N ARG A 38 7.83 -18.58 9.32
CA ARG A 38 7.88 -19.26 10.63
C ARG A 38 8.18 -18.23 11.72
N PRO A 39 7.53 -18.32 12.89
CA PRO A 39 7.89 -17.46 14.02
C PRO A 39 9.36 -17.69 14.41
N PRO A 40 10.05 -16.65 14.90
CA PRO A 40 11.41 -16.80 15.39
C PRO A 40 11.46 -17.83 16.54
N PRO A 41 12.58 -18.56 16.68
CA PRO A 41 12.70 -19.71 17.58
C PRO A 41 12.40 -19.43 19.05
N GLU A 42 12.45 -18.17 19.50
CA GLU A 42 12.08 -17.77 20.87
C GLU A 42 10.60 -18.03 21.21
N ALA A 43 9.69 -17.98 20.23
CA ALA A 43 8.25 -18.21 20.46
C ALA A 43 7.86 -19.70 20.54
N ALA A 44 8.77 -20.62 20.19
CA ALA A 44 8.46 -22.05 20.06
C ALA A 44 8.55 -22.85 21.38
N LEU A 45 9.07 -22.25 22.46
CA LEU A 45 9.35 -22.95 23.74
C LEU A 45 8.19 -22.94 24.76
N GLY A 46 6.98 -22.52 24.38
CA GLY A 46 5.86 -22.36 25.31
C GLY A 46 4.66 -23.32 25.17
N ALA A 47 4.63 -24.22 24.19
CA ALA A 47 3.42 -24.97 23.86
C ALA A 47 3.37 -26.38 24.49
N LYS A 48 3.13 -26.46 25.80
CA LYS A 48 2.51 -27.63 26.45
C LYS A 48 1.45 -27.15 27.44
N GLY A 49 0.17 -27.35 27.12
CA GLY A 49 -0.89 -27.32 28.13
C GLY A 49 -2.25 -26.78 27.67
N ALA A 50 -3.23 -27.69 27.68
CA ALA A 50 -4.63 -27.47 28.05
C ALA A 50 -5.58 -26.72 27.09
N SER A 51 -6.41 -27.55 26.45
CA SER A 51 -7.82 -27.35 26.16
C SER A 51 -8.65 -26.76 27.32
N LYS A 52 -9.46 -25.73 27.06
CA LYS A 52 -10.92 -25.65 27.36
C LYS A 52 -11.41 -24.21 27.16
N GLY A 53 -12.58 -24.10 26.54
CA GLY A 53 -13.17 -22.82 26.13
C GLY A 53 -13.46 -21.84 27.25
N ARG A 54 -13.60 -20.57 26.85
CA ARG A 54 -14.44 -19.55 27.49
C ARG A 54 -14.79 -18.50 26.44
N ARG A 55 -16.07 -18.44 26.06
CA ARG A 55 -16.71 -17.22 25.58
C ARG A 55 -16.54 -16.18 26.69
N ALA A 56 -15.88 -15.07 26.41
CA ALA A 56 -15.98 -13.86 27.20
C ALA A 56 -15.69 -12.66 26.30
N GLN A 57 -16.65 -11.74 26.26
CA GLN A 57 -16.54 -10.41 25.67
C GLN A 57 -15.19 -9.79 26.00
N LYS A 58 -14.47 -9.31 24.98
CA LYS A 58 -13.44 -8.29 25.18
C LYS A 58 -13.83 -7.04 24.40
N LYS A 59 -14.38 -6.11 25.19
CA LYS A 59 -14.59 -4.69 24.90
C LYS A 59 -13.44 -4.11 24.07
N GLY A 60 -13.82 -3.16 23.23
CA GLY A 60 -12.94 -2.36 22.38
C GLY A 60 -11.66 -1.97 23.08
N LYS A 61 -10.55 -2.44 22.51
CA LYS A 61 -9.21 -1.96 22.80
C LYS A 61 -8.84 -1.05 21.63
N GLY A 62 -8.50 0.18 21.98
CA GLY A 62 -8.56 1.35 21.11
C GLY A 62 -7.91 1.18 19.74
N LYS A 63 -8.54 1.81 18.75
CA LYS A 63 -7.89 2.23 17.51
C LYS A 63 -6.66 3.05 17.92
N THR A 64 -5.50 2.41 17.95
CA THR A 64 -4.24 3.14 17.81
C THR A 64 -4.35 3.87 16.47
N SER A 65 -4.06 5.16 16.49
CA SER A 65 -4.10 6.03 15.33
C SER A 65 -3.14 5.49 14.26
N GLU A 66 -3.64 4.63 13.37
CA GLU A 66 -3.01 4.44 12.07
C GLU A 66 -2.93 5.83 11.44
N GLY A 67 -1.71 6.36 11.31
CA GLY A 67 -1.51 7.72 10.79
C GLY A 67 -2.24 7.88 9.46
N ALA A 68 -2.90 9.02 9.26
CA ALA A 68 -3.73 9.24 8.07
C ALA A 68 -2.97 8.94 6.76
N PRO A 69 -3.68 8.56 5.68
CA PRO A 69 -3.11 8.48 4.34
C PRO A 69 -2.28 9.73 4.02
N ARG A 70 -1.21 9.60 3.24
CA ARG A 70 -0.51 10.80 2.77
C ARG A 70 -1.43 11.55 1.81
N GLU A 71 -1.58 12.85 2.04
CA GLU A 71 -2.38 13.72 1.19
C GLU A 71 -1.47 14.63 0.38
N TYR A 72 -1.73 14.72 -0.92
CA TYR A 72 -1.06 15.60 -1.85
C TYR A 72 -2.09 16.40 -2.64
N VAL A 73 -1.65 17.47 -3.30
CA VAL A 73 -2.48 18.29 -4.17
C VAL A 73 -1.91 18.25 -5.58
N SER A 74 -2.70 17.77 -6.53
CA SER A 74 -2.36 17.77 -7.95
C SER A 74 -2.26 19.20 -8.53
N PRO A 75 -1.64 19.39 -9.71
CA PRO A 75 -1.50 20.72 -10.33
C PRO A 75 -2.81 21.46 -10.53
N SER A 76 -3.91 20.76 -10.81
CA SER A 76 -5.25 21.36 -10.94
C SER A 76 -5.97 21.58 -9.59
N GLY A 77 -5.32 21.32 -8.46
CA GLY A 77 -5.88 21.50 -7.12
C GLY A 77 -6.69 20.33 -6.58
N PHE A 78 -6.73 19.18 -7.27
CA PHE A 78 -7.42 17.99 -6.78
C PHE A 78 -6.60 17.26 -5.71
N LYS A 79 -7.29 16.65 -4.73
CA LYS A 79 -6.64 15.86 -3.69
C LYS A 79 -6.17 14.52 -4.23
N VAL A 80 -4.96 14.12 -3.84
CA VAL A 80 -4.38 12.80 -4.13
C VAL A 80 -4.06 12.12 -2.80
N LEU A 81 -4.65 10.96 -2.57
CA LEU A 81 -4.47 10.19 -1.34
C LEU A 81 -3.58 8.98 -1.63
N VAL A 82 -2.58 8.74 -0.77
CA VAL A 82 -1.65 7.61 -0.90
C VAL A 82 -1.67 6.78 0.38
N GLY A 83 -1.94 5.48 0.24
CA GLY A 83 -1.97 4.55 1.38
C GLY A 83 -0.56 4.20 1.86
N ARG A 84 -0.36 4.15 3.18
CA ARG A 84 0.94 3.82 3.78
C ARG A 84 1.13 2.33 4.05
N ASN A 85 0.05 1.58 4.16
CA ASN A 85 0.04 0.14 4.46
C ASN A 85 -1.16 -0.55 3.77
N ASN A 86 -1.23 -1.89 3.88
CA ASN A 86 -2.28 -2.69 3.23
C ASN A 86 -3.70 -2.38 3.72
N LYS A 87 -3.86 -2.04 5.01
CA LYS A 87 -5.15 -1.70 5.59
C LYS A 87 -5.66 -0.35 5.09
N GLN A 88 -4.79 0.64 5.00
CA GLN A 88 -5.09 1.94 4.39
C GLN A 88 -5.34 1.82 2.89
N ASN A 89 -4.58 0.97 2.19
CA ASN A 89 -4.81 0.70 0.77
C ASN A 89 -6.24 0.16 0.56
N ASP A 90 -6.70 -0.77 1.40
CA ASP A 90 -8.07 -1.27 1.35
C ASP A 90 -9.10 -0.18 1.67
N GLU A 91 -8.86 0.62 2.73
CA GLU A 91 -9.76 1.71 3.12
C GLU A 91 -9.87 2.81 2.06
N LEU A 92 -8.76 3.22 1.44
CA LEU A 92 -8.73 4.17 0.34
C LEU A 92 -9.50 3.64 -0.87
N THR A 93 -9.26 2.38 -1.22
CA THR A 93 -9.99 1.72 -2.32
C THR A 93 -11.48 1.61 -2.01
N ARG A 94 -11.85 1.47 -0.73
CA ARG A 94 -13.24 1.39 -0.29
C ARG A 94 -13.95 2.73 -0.22
N SER A 95 -13.25 3.79 0.13
CA SER A 95 -13.77 5.16 0.23
C SER A 95 -13.67 5.95 -1.08
N ALA A 96 -13.06 5.38 -2.12
CA ALA A 96 -13.05 5.95 -3.46
C ALA A 96 -14.46 5.96 -4.07
N ALA A 97 -14.86 7.11 -4.60
CA ALA A 97 -16.05 7.24 -5.42
C ALA A 97 -15.80 6.61 -6.79
N GLY A 98 -16.84 6.10 -7.47
CA GLY A 98 -16.67 5.44 -8.77
C GLY A 98 -16.08 6.32 -9.88
N THR A 99 -16.13 7.65 -9.70
CA THR A 99 -15.53 8.68 -10.58
C THR A 99 -14.08 9.01 -10.23
N ASP A 100 -13.60 8.65 -9.04
CA ASP A 100 -12.21 8.85 -8.65
C ASP A 100 -11.29 7.98 -9.50
N MET A 101 -10.07 8.45 -9.74
CA MET A 101 -9.05 7.65 -10.42
C MET A 101 -8.23 6.89 -9.38
N TRP A 102 -8.12 5.58 -9.57
CA TRP A 102 -7.31 4.69 -8.75
C TRP A 102 -6.06 4.30 -9.52
N LEU A 103 -4.90 4.37 -8.85
CA LEU A 103 -3.61 4.08 -9.44
C LEU A 103 -2.76 3.15 -8.56
N HIS A 104 -1.97 2.31 -9.22
CA HIS A 104 -1.03 1.39 -8.57
C HIS A 104 0.06 0.95 -9.54
N ALA A 105 1.29 0.74 -9.05
CA ALA A 105 2.39 0.24 -9.88
C ALA A 105 2.09 -1.16 -10.43
N ARG A 106 2.29 -1.36 -11.73
CA ARG A 106 1.94 -2.62 -12.40
C ARG A 106 2.96 -3.71 -12.07
N GLY A 107 2.46 -4.89 -11.69
CA GLY A 107 3.31 -6.08 -11.50
C GLY A 107 4.23 -6.08 -10.27
N VAL A 108 4.22 -5.00 -9.46
CA VAL A 108 5.06 -4.89 -8.27
C VAL A 108 4.23 -4.44 -7.06
N PRO A 109 4.62 -4.82 -5.82
CA PRO A 109 4.00 -4.28 -4.62
C PRO A 109 4.20 -2.77 -4.48
N GLY A 110 3.15 -2.06 -4.09
CA GLY A 110 3.21 -0.62 -3.81
C GLY A 110 1.95 -0.09 -3.10
N SER A 111 1.94 1.23 -2.91
CA SER A 111 0.80 1.95 -2.34
C SER A 111 -0.35 2.09 -3.34
N HIS A 112 -1.58 2.04 -2.82
CA HIS A 112 -2.74 2.46 -3.60
C HIS A 112 -2.82 3.99 -3.59
N VAL A 113 -2.99 4.58 -4.76
CA VAL A 113 -3.14 6.03 -4.93
C VAL A 113 -4.53 6.32 -5.46
N VAL A 114 -5.22 7.29 -4.86
CA VAL A 114 -6.55 7.73 -5.29
C VAL A 114 -6.52 9.22 -5.56
N LEU A 115 -6.72 9.60 -6.82
CA LEU A 115 -6.95 10.98 -7.24
C LEU A 115 -8.45 11.27 -7.14
N LYS A 116 -8.80 12.17 -6.21
CA LYS A 116 -10.18 12.56 -5.92
C LYS A 116 -10.69 13.54 -6.95
N LEU A 117 -11.72 13.15 -7.68
CA LEU A 117 -12.35 13.99 -8.69
C LEU A 117 -13.75 14.43 -8.23
N PRO A 118 -14.12 15.71 -8.44
CA PRO A 118 -15.50 16.12 -8.23
C PRO A 118 -16.42 15.43 -9.24
N SER A 119 -17.71 15.34 -8.92
CA SER A 119 -18.72 14.76 -9.82
C SER A 119 -18.68 15.42 -11.20
N GLY A 120 -18.38 14.65 -12.25
CA GLY A 120 -18.26 15.14 -13.62
C GLY A 120 -16.91 15.80 -13.96
N GLY A 121 -16.00 15.92 -13.00
CA GLY A 121 -14.63 16.37 -13.22
C GLY A 121 -13.82 15.33 -13.99
N LYS A 122 -12.93 15.81 -14.87
CA LYS A 122 -11.94 14.97 -15.55
C LYS A 122 -10.55 15.40 -15.07
N ALA A 123 -9.72 14.42 -14.73
CA ALA A 123 -8.30 14.67 -14.50
C ALA A 123 -7.65 15.16 -15.80
N SER A 124 -6.83 16.20 -15.72
CA SER A 124 -5.93 16.54 -16.83
C SER A 124 -4.83 15.48 -16.94
N GLU A 125 -4.12 15.45 -18.06
CA GLU A 125 -2.94 14.58 -18.21
C GLU A 125 -1.87 14.89 -17.15
N ALA A 126 -1.73 16.15 -16.75
CA ALA A 126 -0.80 16.57 -15.71
C ALA A 126 -1.20 16.01 -14.33
N ASP A 127 -2.49 15.99 -14.00
CA ASP A 127 -2.98 15.43 -12.72
C ASP A 127 -2.81 13.91 -12.67
N THR A 128 -3.11 13.23 -13.79
CA THR A 128 -2.89 11.79 -13.90
C THR A 128 -1.41 11.45 -13.80
N ALA A 129 -0.53 12.19 -14.49
CA ALA A 129 0.91 12.00 -14.42
C ALA A 129 1.46 12.24 -13.01
N PHE A 130 0.97 13.28 -12.33
CA PHE A 130 1.31 13.56 -10.93
C PHE A 130 0.98 12.37 -10.01
N ALA A 131 -0.24 11.83 -10.11
CA ALA A 131 -0.66 10.69 -9.30
C ALA A 131 0.13 9.41 -9.68
N ALA A 132 0.46 9.24 -10.97
CA ALA A 132 1.27 8.12 -11.43
C ALA A 132 2.71 8.18 -10.91
N ASN A 133 3.31 9.37 -10.85
CA ASN A 133 4.64 9.56 -10.27
C ASN A 133 4.66 9.18 -8.79
N LEU A 134 3.62 9.55 -8.03
CA LEU A 134 3.46 9.14 -6.62
C LEU A 134 3.30 7.61 -6.49
N ALA A 135 2.48 6.99 -7.33
CA ALA A 135 2.31 5.52 -7.32
C ALA A 135 3.63 4.80 -7.64
N ALA A 136 4.42 5.33 -8.58
CA ALA A 136 5.74 4.82 -8.91
C ALA A 136 6.74 4.99 -7.75
N LEU A 137 6.77 6.16 -7.12
CA LEU A 137 7.64 6.49 -5.99
C LEU A 137 7.35 5.60 -4.77
N PHE A 138 6.07 5.35 -4.46
CA PHE A 138 5.65 4.53 -3.32
C PHE A 138 5.46 3.06 -3.69
N SER A 139 6.28 2.57 -4.62
CA SER A 139 6.33 1.16 -5.01
C SER A 139 7.73 0.59 -4.87
N LYS A 140 7.86 -0.73 -5.00
CA LYS A 140 9.18 -1.37 -5.11
C LYS A 140 9.96 -0.95 -6.36
N ALA A 141 9.30 -0.38 -7.37
CA ALA A 141 9.92 0.10 -8.59
C ALA A 141 10.42 1.57 -8.50
N LYS A 142 10.49 2.16 -7.30
CA LYS A 142 10.91 3.56 -7.08
C LYS A 142 12.29 3.93 -7.63
N ASN A 143 13.19 2.95 -7.77
CA ASN A 143 14.53 3.15 -8.33
C ASN A 143 14.55 3.06 -9.87
N GLY A 144 13.41 2.72 -10.49
CA GLY A 144 13.26 2.70 -11.94
C GLY A 144 13.05 4.10 -12.52
N GLY A 145 13.66 4.39 -13.67
CA GLY A 145 13.48 5.67 -14.34
C GLY A 145 12.09 5.85 -14.98
N ARG A 146 11.46 4.75 -15.41
CA ARG A 146 10.10 4.72 -15.97
C ARG A 146 9.39 3.49 -15.43
N VAL A 147 8.25 3.70 -14.77
CA VAL A 147 7.48 2.64 -14.11
C VAL A 147 6.10 2.59 -14.75
N GLU A 148 5.65 1.41 -15.14
CA GLU A 148 4.26 1.21 -15.59
C GLU A 148 3.31 1.30 -14.39
N VAL A 149 2.31 2.14 -14.50
CA VAL A 149 1.30 2.40 -13.47
C VAL A 149 -0.07 2.13 -14.05
N LEU A 150 -0.83 1.25 -13.40
CA LEU A 150 -2.24 1.05 -13.71
C LEU A 150 -2.99 2.31 -13.28
N CYS A 151 -3.83 2.86 -14.15
CA CYS A 151 -4.62 4.05 -13.89
C CYS A 151 -6.04 3.84 -14.39
N VAL A 152 -6.97 3.59 -13.47
CA VAL A 152 -8.34 3.20 -13.82
C VAL A 152 -9.35 3.91 -12.93
N PRO A 153 -10.58 4.15 -13.39
CA PRO A 153 -11.65 4.60 -12.51
C PRO A 153 -11.86 3.61 -11.37
N ALA A 154 -12.11 4.09 -10.15
CA ALA A 154 -12.32 3.23 -8.98
C ALA A 154 -13.55 2.30 -9.16
N SER A 155 -14.49 2.65 -10.03
CA SER A 155 -15.60 1.78 -10.46
C SER A 155 -15.15 0.49 -11.17
N ASN A 156 -13.96 0.49 -11.79
CA ASN A 156 -13.36 -0.68 -12.42
C ASN A 156 -12.55 -1.54 -11.44
N VAL A 157 -12.40 -1.09 -10.18
CA VAL A 157 -11.66 -1.79 -9.13
C VAL A 157 -12.64 -2.63 -8.31
N LYS A 158 -12.49 -3.95 -8.36
CA LYS A 158 -13.28 -4.89 -7.57
C LYS A 158 -12.47 -5.49 -6.45
N ARG A 159 -13.11 -5.65 -5.29
CA ARG A 159 -12.55 -6.40 -4.16
C ARG A 159 -13.19 -7.79 -4.11
N PRO A 160 -12.45 -8.87 -4.39
CA PRO A 160 -12.97 -10.22 -4.24
C PRO A 160 -13.35 -10.49 -2.78
N LYS A 161 -14.51 -11.13 -2.56
CA LYS A 161 -14.95 -11.48 -1.20
C LYS A 161 -13.96 -12.45 -0.56
N GLY A 162 -13.48 -12.12 0.64
CA GLY A 162 -12.53 -12.95 1.39
C GLY A 162 -11.06 -12.79 0.98
N ALA A 163 -10.74 -11.85 0.10
CA ALA A 163 -9.34 -11.52 -0.19
C ALA A 163 -8.68 -10.78 0.98
N SER A 164 -7.37 -10.93 1.12
CA SER A 164 -6.56 -10.17 2.09
C SER A 164 -6.65 -8.66 1.84
N PRO A 165 -6.52 -7.81 2.88
CA PRO A 165 -6.53 -6.35 2.73
C PRO A 165 -5.53 -5.88 1.66
N GLY A 166 -5.93 -4.90 0.85
CA GLY A 166 -5.13 -4.35 -0.25
C GLY A 166 -5.22 -5.15 -1.55
N ARG A 167 -5.79 -6.36 -1.55
CA ARG A 167 -5.93 -7.15 -2.79
C ARG A 167 -7.12 -6.69 -3.61
N VAL A 168 -6.86 -6.31 -4.85
CA VAL A 168 -7.86 -5.83 -5.81
C VAL A 168 -7.80 -6.61 -7.11
N ALA A 169 -8.92 -6.64 -7.83
CA ALA A 169 -9.04 -7.17 -9.18
C ALA A 169 -9.56 -6.05 -10.08
N LEU A 170 -8.89 -5.82 -11.21
CA LEU A 170 -9.30 -4.80 -12.18
C LEU A 170 -10.18 -5.41 -13.26
N LEU A 171 -11.24 -4.72 -13.63
CA LEU A 171 -12.11 -5.10 -14.76
C LEU A 171 -11.52 -4.69 -16.11
N ARG A 172 -10.83 -3.56 -16.13
CA ARG A 172 -10.11 -3.01 -17.27
C ARG A 172 -8.79 -2.49 -16.74
N GLU A 173 -7.75 -2.60 -17.55
CA GLU A 173 -6.41 -2.13 -17.23
C GLU A 173 -6.05 -1.06 -18.25
N ASP A 174 -5.86 0.16 -17.77
CA ASP A 174 -5.25 1.24 -18.53
C ASP A 174 -3.89 1.52 -17.87
N VAL A 175 -2.85 1.69 -18.68
CA VAL A 175 -1.47 1.85 -18.21
C VAL A 175 -0.94 3.22 -18.61
N VAL A 176 -0.36 3.91 -17.63
CA VAL A 176 0.36 5.17 -17.80
C VAL A 176 1.77 5.01 -17.28
N VAL A 177 2.70 5.85 -17.75
CA VAL A 177 4.08 5.84 -17.27
C VAL A 177 4.24 6.83 -16.13
N GLY A 178 4.69 6.35 -14.98
CA GLY A 178 5.11 7.18 -13.85
C GLY A 178 6.65 7.30 -13.78
N GLN A 179 7.13 8.44 -13.31
CA GLN A 179 8.54 8.73 -13.06
C GLN A 179 8.73 9.10 -11.58
N PRO A 180 9.36 8.22 -10.77
CA PRO A 180 9.58 8.48 -9.33
C PRO A 180 10.32 9.79 -9.05
N SER A 181 11.29 10.17 -9.90
CA SER A 181 12.09 11.39 -9.76
C SER A 181 11.29 12.68 -9.94
N MET A 182 10.12 12.61 -10.59
CA MET A 182 9.23 13.73 -10.85
C MET A 182 8.09 13.81 -9.83
N ALA A 183 8.09 12.93 -8.82
CA ALA A 183 7.10 12.96 -7.76
C ALA A 183 7.41 14.12 -6.79
N PRO A 184 6.41 14.92 -6.40
CA PRO A 184 6.63 15.98 -5.43
C PRO A 184 6.74 15.36 -4.05
N ILE A 185 7.98 15.18 -3.61
CA ILE A 185 8.28 14.93 -2.20
C ILE A 185 8.43 16.28 -1.53
N GLU A 186 7.59 16.56 -0.54
CA GLU A 186 7.98 17.54 0.47
C GLU A 186 9.24 16.99 1.15
N SER A 187 10.32 17.77 1.09
CA SER A 187 11.50 17.54 1.91
C SER A 187 11.06 17.53 3.37
N GLN A 188 10.96 16.35 3.99
CA GLN A 188 10.84 16.21 5.44
C GLN A 188 12.22 15.96 6.04
#